data_AF-A0A938Q082-F1
#
_entry.id   AF-A0A938Q082-F1
#
_cell.length_a   1.000
_cell.length_b   1.000
_cell.length_c   1.000
_cell.angle_alpha   90.00
_cell.angle_beta   90.00
_cell.angle_gamma   90.00
#
_symmetry.space_group_name_H-M   'P 1'
#
loop_
_entity.id
_entity.type
_entity.pdbx_description
1 polymer ?
#
loop_
_entity_poly.entity_id
_entity_poly.type
_entity_poly.pdbx_seq_one_letter_code
_entity_poly.pdbx_strand_id
1 'polypeptide(L)'
;MSELPRPPFPPFTLETAAQKVRAAENAWNNRNPQQVALAYTVDSRWRNRAEIFEGRAAIEAFLQRKWAKELDYRLVKELGTSIYFENQPLL
;
A
#
# COMPACT_ATOMS: atom_id res chain seq x y z
N MET A 1 -14.29 15.75 -3.64
CA MET A 1 -13.16 15.65 -4.59
C MET A 1 -13.02 14.18 -4.94
N SER A 2 -13.35 13.80 -6.17
CA SER A 2 -13.27 12.41 -6.64
C SER A 2 -11.83 11.90 -6.54
N GLU A 3 -11.61 10.83 -5.77
CA GLU A 3 -10.33 10.11 -5.71
C GLU A 3 -10.04 9.54 -7.09
N LEU A 4 -9.17 10.19 -7.85
CA LEU A 4 -8.76 9.69 -9.16
C LEU A 4 -8.00 8.37 -8.95
N PRO A 5 -8.40 7.30 -9.65
CA PRO A 5 -7.70 6.05 -9.56
C PRO A 5 -6.25 6.15 -10.04
N ARG A 6 -5.34 5.44 -9.38
CA ARG A 6 -3.89 5.54 -9.63
C ARG A 6 -3.39 4.39 -10.50
N PRO A 7 -3.08 4.64 -11.78
CA PRO A 7 -2.48 3.62 -12.64
C PRO A 7 -1.10 3.20 -12.11
N PRO A 8 -0.61 2.01 -12.49
CA PRO A 8 -1.22 1.09 -13.46
C PRO A 8 -2.32 0.19 -12.88
N PHE A 9 -3.28 -0.17 -13.73
CA PHE A 9 -4.37 -1.12 -13.45
C PHE A 9 -4.08 -2.48 -14.10
N PRO A 10 -4.61 -3.58 -13.56
CA PRO A 10 -4.46 -4.89 -14.18
C PRO A 10 -5.34 -5.02 -15.45
N PRO A 11 -5.05 -5.99 -16.34
CA PRO A 11 -3.96 -6.98 -16.22
C PRO A 11 -2.58 -6.33 -16.35
N PHE A 12 -1.63 -6.74 -15.50
CA PHE A 12 -0.28 -6.20 -15.52
C PHE A 12 0.60 -6.92 -16.55
N THR A 13 1.37 -6.14 -17.30
CA THR A 13 2.61 -6.60 -17.94
C THR A 13 3.74 -6.61 -16.92
N LEU A 14 4.86 -7.28 -17.21
CA LEU A 14 6.06 -7.25 -16.36
C LEU A 14 6.50 -5.80 -16.06
N GLU A 15 6.47 -4.95 -17.09
CA GLU A 15 6.83 -3.54 -16.99
C GLU A 15 5.88 -2.76 -16.07
N THR A 16 4.57 -2.87 -16.28
CA THR A 16 3.58 -2.14 -15.47
C THR A 16 3.49 -2.68 -14.04
N ALA A 17 3.76 -3.98 -13.82
CA ALA A 17 3.92 -4.55 -12.49
C ALA A 17 5.15 -3.96 -11.77
N ALA A 18 6.29 -3.86 -12.47
CA ALA A 18 7.50 -3.27 -11.91
C ALA A 18 7.31 -1.78 -11.56
N GLN A 19 6.62 -1.03 -12.43
CA GLN A 19 6.23 0.36 -12.16
C GLN A 19 5.34 0.46 -10.90
N LYS A 20 4.34 -0.43 -10.76
CA LYS A 20 3.47 -0.48 -9.58
C LYS A 20 4.25 -0.76 -8.30
N VAL A 21 5.16 -1.73 -8.35
CA VAL A 21 6.01 -2.10 -7.20
C VAL A 21 6.91 -0.93 -6.79
N ARG A 22 7.55 -0.25 -7.76
CA ARG A 22 8.40 0.91 -7.48
C ARG A 22 7.60 2.09 -6.92
N ALA A 23 6.42 2.38 -7.48
CA ALA A 23 5.55 3.43 -6.96
C ALA A 23 5.11 3.14 -5.51
N ALA A 24 4.79 1.88 -5.20
CA ALA A 24 4.48 1.48 -3.84
C ALA A 24 5.71 1.61 -2.91
N GLU A 25 6.91 1.19 -3.34
CA GLU A 25 8.13 1.34 -2.55
C GLU A 25 8.41 2.82 -2.21
N ASN A 26 8.32 3.70 -3.21
CA ASN A 26 8.52 5.14 -3.05
C ASN A 26 7.51 5.74 -2.06
N ALA A 27 6.23 5.39 -2.18
CA ALA A 27 5.19 5.88 -1.28
C ALA A 27 5.45 5.46 0.18
N TRP A 28 5.91 4.22 0.41
CA TRP A 28 6.23 3.73 1.74
C TRP A 28 7.49 4.38 2.33
N ASN A 29 8.51 4.66 1.52
CA ASN A 29 9.73 5.33 1.97
C ASN A 29 9.51 6.82 2.34
N ASN A 30 8.45 7.44 1.81
CA ASN A 30 8.03 8.78 2.24
C ASN A 30 7.47 8.81 3.68
N ARG A 31 7.12 7.64 4.26
CA ARG A 31 6.62 7.51 5.65
C ARG A 31 5.44 8.44 5.95
N ASN A 32 4.59 8.69 4.97
CA ASN A 32 3.37 9.48 5.10
C ASN A 32 2.15 8.56 5.21
N PRO A 33 1.55 8.40 6.41
CA PRO A 33 0.44 7.46 6.64
C PRO A 33 -0.75 7.71 5.74
N GLN A 34 -1.15 8.98 5.58
CA GLN A 34 -2.31 9.37 4.79
C GLN A 34 -2.10 9.00 3.32
N GLN A 35 -0.94 9.35 2.75
CA GLN A 35 -0.64 9.06 1.34
C GLN A 35 -0.58 7.56 1.04
N VAL A 36 -0.03 6.75 1.96
CA VAL A 36 -0.01 5.30 1.77
C VAL A 36 -1.40 4.70 1.91
N ALA A 37 -2.20 5.16 2.88
CA ALA A 37 -3.57 4.68 3.09
C ALA A 37 -4.49 4.94 1.88
N LEU A 38 -4.28 6.02 1.12
CA LEU A 38 -4.98 6.31 -0.13
C LEU A 38 -4.73 5.28 -1.26
N ALA A 39 -3.84 4.30 -1.09
CA ALA A 39 -3.69 3.19 -2.05
C ALA A 39 -4.71 2.07 -1.84
N TYR A 40 -5.45 2.12 -0.73
CA TYR A 40 -6.32 1.06 -0.27
C TYR A 40 -7.77 1.52 -0.30
N THR A 41 -8.71 0.62 -0.58
CA THR A 41 -10.14 0.92 -0.45
C THR A 41 -10.48 1.34 0.98
N VAL A 42 -11.61 2.03 1.13
CA VAL A 42 -12.15 2.40 2.45
C VAL A 42 -12.45 1.19 3.33
N ASP A 43 -12.70 0.02 2.75
CA ASP A 43 -13.03 -1.27 3.40
C ASP A 43 -11.87 -2.29 3.36
N SER A 44 -10.65 -1.84 3.02
CA SER A 44 -9.49 -2.73 2.92
C SER A 44 -9.21 -3.45 4.23
N ARG A 45 -8.99 -4.77 4.14
CA ARG A 45 -8.66 -5.63 5.28
C ARG A 45 -7.17 -5.96 5.25
N TRP A 46 -6.47 -5.69 6.35
CA TRP A 46 -5.05 -5.93 6.48
C TRP A 46 -4.76 -6.95 7.57
N ARG A 47 -3.75 -7.76 7.30
CA ARG A 47 -3.02 -8.51 8.32
C ARG A 47 -1.57 -8.08 8.30
N ASN A 48 -1.11 -7.44 9.37
CA ASN A 48 0.31 -7.17 9.58
C ASN A 48 0.84 -8.05 10.72
N ARG A 49 1.59 -9.10 10.37
CA ARG A 49 2.04 -10.13 11.32
C ARG A 49 0.85 -10.75 12.08
N ALA A 50 0.68 -10.42 13.35
CA ALA A 50 -0.42 -10.88 14.21
C ALA A 50 -1.56 -9.84 14.35
N GLU A 51 -1.38 -8.62 13.85
CA GLU A 51 -2.41 -7.57 13.90
C GLU A 51 -3.34 -7.71 12.68
N ILE A 52 -4.65 -7.75 12.92
CA ILE A 52 -5.69 -7.78 11.89
C ILE A 52 -6.57 -6.55 12.10
N PHE A 53 -6.78 -5.78 11.04
CA PHE A 53 -7.60 -4.57 11.09
C PHE A 53 -8.24 -4.28 9.74
N GLU A 54 -9.33 -3.52 9.77
CA GLU A 54 -10.15 -3.19 8.61
C GLU A 54 -10.36 -1.69 8.51
N GLY A 55 -10.31 -1.20 7.28
CA GLY A 55 -10.63 0.16 6.92
C GLY A 55 -9.41 1.07 6.81
N ARG A 56 -9.54 2.05 5.91
CA ARG A 56 -8.46 3.00 5.59
C ARG A 56 -7.98 3.79 6.81
N ALA A 57 -8.89 4.19 7.71
CA ALA A 57 -8.53 4.87 8.95
C ALA A 57 -7.68 3.99 9.88
N ALA A 58 -7.95 2.69 9.95
CA ALA A 58 -7.16 1.75 10.74
C ALA A 58 -5.77 1.54 10.13
N ILE A 59 -5.68 1.49 8.79
CA ILE A 59 -4.40 1.46 8.06
C ILE A 59 -3.57 2.70 8.39
N GLU A 60 -4.15 3.89 8.32
CA GLU A 60 -3.46 5.14 8.65
C GLU A 60 -2.94 5.14 10.10
N ALA A 61 -3.80 4.77 11.06
CA ALA A 61 -3.43 4.69 12.47
C ALA A 61 -2.31 3.66 12.72
N PHE A 62 -2.34 2.52 12.02
CA PHE A 62 -1.28 1.51 12.07
C PHE A 62 0.06 2.09 11.56
N LEU A 63 0.05 2.76 10.42
CA LEU A 63 1.25 3.34 9.81
C LEU A 63 1.87 4.45 10.68
N GLN A 64 1.03 5.27 11.32
CA GLN A 64 1.47 6.25 12.32
C GLN A 64 2.24 5.57 13.47
N ARG A 65 1.67 4.52 14.08
CA ARG A 65 2.33 3.77 15.16
C ARG A 65 3.61 3.07 14.69
N LYS A 66 3.60 2.54 13.48
CA LYS A 66 4.75 1.83 12.89
C LYS A 66 5.95 2.76 12.76
N TRP A 67 5.79 3.91 12.12
CA TRP A 67 6.91 4.83 11.87
C TRP A 67 7.29 5.70 13.06
N ALA A 68 6.42 5.81 14.08
CA ALA A 68 6.84 6.34 15.38
C ALA A 68 7.85 5.44 16.11
N LYS A 69 7.84 4.13 15.81
CA LYS A 69 8.76 3.13 16.39
C LYS A 69 9.95 2.81 15.49
N GLU A 70 9.75 2.83 14.18
CA GLU A 70 10.77 2.50 13.16
C GLU A 70 11.38 3.78 12.58
N LEU A 71 12.27 4.44 13.32
CA LEU A 71 12.79 5.78 12.99
C LEU A 71 13.63 5.81 11.70
N ASP A 72 14.46 4.79 11.49
CA ASP A 72 15.33 4.65 10.31
C ASP A 72 14.72 3.75 9.22
N TYR A 73 13.39 3.77 9.11
CA TYR A 73 12.66 2.93 8.16
C TYR A 73 13.15 3.14 6.72
N ARG A 74 13.54 2.02 6.09
CA ARG A 74 13.80 1.91 4.64
C ARG A 74 13.20 0.62 4.12
N LEU A 75 12.54 0.70 2.99
CA LEU A 75 11.91 -0.42 2.32
C LEU A 75 12.51 -0.62 0.93
N VAL A 76 12.83 -1.87 0.63
CA VAL A 76 13.07 -2.36 -0.74
C VAL A 76 11.95 -3.33 -1.08
N LYS A 77 11.30 -3.15 -2.24
CA LYS A 77 10.30 -4.07 -2.78
C LYS A 77 10.82 -4.63 -4.11
N GLU A 78 10.77 -5.95 -4.23
CA GLU A 78 11.02 -6.65 -5.48
C GLU A 78 9.71 -7.23 -6.04
N LEU A 79 9.69 -7.43 -7.35
CA LEU A 79 8.55 -8.07 -8.00
C LEU A 79 8.60 -9.58 -7.72
N GLY A 80 7.56 -10.10 -7.07
CA GLY A 80 7.38 -11.54 -6.83
C GLY A 80 6.12 -12.07 -7.51
N THR A 81 6.08 -13.38 -7.78
CA THR A 81 5.00 -14.06 -8.52
C THR A 81 3.68 -14.18 -7.73
N SER A 82 3.67 -13.91 -6.43
CA SER A 82 2.46 -14.03 -5.61
C SER A 82 2.36 -12.87 -4.62
N ILE A 83 1.68 -11.81 -5.04
CA ILE A 83 1.13 -10.80 -4.14
C ILE A 83 -0.39 -10.95 -4.25
N TYR A 84 -1.01 -11.62 -3.28
CA TYR A 84 -2.47 -11.70 -3.21
C TYR A 84 -2.99 -10.32 -2.78
N PHE A 85 -3.38 -9.50 -3.76
CA PHE A 85 -4.13 -8.28 -3.51
C PHE A 85 -5.61 -8.64 -3.41
N GLU A 86 -6.01 -9.26 -2.31
CA GLU A 86 -7.43 -9.35 -2.00
C GLU A 86 -7.91 -7.93 -1.67
N ASN A 87 -8.75 -7.36 -2.53
CA ASN A 87 -9.38 -6.05 -2.42
C ASN A 87 -8.43 -4.82 -2.52
N GLN A 88 -7.61 -4.76 -3.57
CA GLN A 88 -7.27 -3.45 -4.16
C GLN A 88 -8.35 -3.11 -5.19
N PRO A 89 -8.99 -1.93 -5.14
CA PRO A 89 -10.04 -1.62 -6.10
C PRO A 89 -9.41 -1.54 -7.48
N LEU A 90 -10.05 -2.23 -8.42
CA LEU A 90 -9.95 -1.96 -9.85
C LEU A 90 -10.74 -0.69 -10.13
N LEU A 91 -10.17 0.45 -9.77
CA LEU A 91 -10.52 1.72 -10.39
C LEU A 91 -9.21 2.28 -10.87
#